data_AF-A0AAU3UYV6-F1
#
_entry.id   AF-A0AAU3UYV6-F1
#
_cell.length_a   1.000
_cell.length_b   1.000
_cell.length_c   1.000
_cell.angle_alpha   90.00
_cell.angle_beta   90.00
_cell.angle_gamma   90.00
#
_symmetry.space_group_name_H-M   'P 1'
#
loop_
_entity.id
_entity.type
_entity.pdbx_description
1 polymer ?
#
loop_
_entity_poly.entity_id
_entity_poly.type
_entity_poly.pdbx_seq_one_letter_code
_entity_poly.pdbx_strand_id
1 'polypeptide(L)' 'MLKKTLAALAVTAFATTLATVATGTATADVYYKNCAAARAAGAAPILRGEPGYRPALDRDNDGIACE' A
#
# COMPACT_ATOMS: atom_id res chain seq x y z
N MET A 1 52.21 -5.59 15.48
CA MET A 1 52.69 -5.27 14.11
C MET A 1 51.81 -6.01 13.10
N LEU A 2 50.51 -5.73 13.06
CA LEU A 2 49.88 -4.77 12.13
C LEU A 2 50.41 -4.88 10.69
N LYS A 3 50.27 -6.08 10.11
CA LYS A 3 50.48 -6.37 8.70
C LYS A 3 49.41 -5.66 7.88
N LYS A 4 49.67 -4.39 7.56
CA LYS A 4 48.98 -3.62 6.52
C LYS A 4 49.39 -4.15 5.15
N THR A 5 48.41 -4.61 4.36
CA THR A 5 48.35 -4.53 2.88
C THR A 5 47.05 -5.22 2.44
N LEU A 6 45.95 -4.47 2.21
CA LEU A 6 45.51 -3.91 0.91
C LEU A 6 45.39 -4.95 -0.23
N ALA A 7 44.13 -5.31 -0.54
CA ALA A 7 43.52 -5.50 -1.88
C ALA A 7 42.24 -6.34 -1.69
N ALA A 8 41.06 -5.72 -1.68
CA ALA A 8 40.20 -5.59 -2.86
C ALA A 8 39.74 -6.97 -3.40
N LEU A 9 38.48 -7.34 -3.13
CA LEU A 9 37.58 -8.12 -4.01
C LEU A 9 36.28 -8.47 -3.24
N ALA A 10 35.16 -8.50 -3.97
CA ALA A 10 33.79 -8.82 -3.57
C ALA A 10 33.07 -7.72 -2.76
N VAL A 11 32.42 -6.73 -3.39
CA VAL A 11 31.18 -6.95 -4.17
C VAL A 11 30.39 -8.13 -3.61
N THR A 12 29.79 -7.96 -2.43
CA THR A 12 28.63 -8.77 -2.02
C THR A 12 27.45 -7.82 -1.94
N ALA A 13 26.83 -7.63 -3.10
CA ALA A 13 25.47 -7.19 -3.19
C ALA A 13 24.60 -8.10 -2.33
N PHE A 14 24.01 -7.57 -1.26
CA PHE A 14 22.70 -8.04 -0.83
C PHE A 14 21.78 -6.83 -0.87
N ALA A 15 21.26 -6.63 -2.08
CA ALA A 15 20.14 -5.77 -2.33
C ALA A 15 19.09 -6.04 -1.26
N THR A 16 18.80 -5.03 -0.44
CA THR A 16 17.65 -4.99 0.44
C THR A 16 16.42 -4.82 -0.46
N THR A 17 16.09 -5.85 -1.23
CA THR A 17 14.81 -5.95 -1.93
C THR A 17 13.76 -6.30 -0.89
N LEU A 18 13.38 -5.32 -0.06
CA LEU A 18 12.02 -5.26 0.46
C LEU A 18 11.16 -4.61 -0.63
N ALA A 19 11.05 -5.32 -1.76
CA ALA A 19 9.88 -5.19 -2.60
C ALA A 19 8.73 -5.80 -1.77
N THR A 20 8.10 -4.96 -0.94
CA THR A 20 6.74 -5.24 -0.50
C THR A 20 5.93 -5.31 -1.78
N VAL A 21 5.79 -6.51 -2.31
CA VAL A 21 4.73 -6.84 -3.24
C VAL A 21 3.47 -6.37 -2.52
N ALA A 22 2.90 -5.27 -2.98
CA ALA A 22 1.52 -4.96 -2.67
C ALA A 22 0.75 -6.16 -3.21
N THR A 23 0.48 -7.11 -2.34
CA THR A 23 -0.49 -8.15 -2.58
C THR A 23 -1.78 -7.39 -2.77
N GLY A 24 -2.10 -7.09 -4.03
CA GLY A 24 -3.46 -6.80 -4.44
C GLY A 24 -4.25 -8.06 -4.12
N THR A 25 -4.57 -8.24 -2.84
CA THR A 25 -5.59 -9.16 -2.38
C THR A 25 -6.80 -8.77 -3.20
N ALA A 26 -7.19 -9.67 -4.11
CA ALA A 26 -8.37 -9.50 -4.94
C ALA A 26 -9.44 -8.87 -4.06
N THR A 27 -9.75 -7.60 -4.33
CA THR A 27 -10.69 -6.80 -3.55
C THR A 27 -11.95 -7.65 -3.47
N ALA A 28 -12.21 -8.22 -2.29
CA ALA A 28 -13.51 -8.82 -2.02
C ALA A 28 -14.54 -7.77 -2.45
N ASP A 29 -15.60 -8.19 -3.14
CA ASP A 29 -16.67 -7.32 -3.66
C ASP A 29 -17.42 -6.62 -2.52
N VAL A 30 -16.74 -5.72 -1.82
CA VAL A 30 -17.27 -4.88 -0.77
C VAL A 30 -17.94 -3.72 -1.50
N TYR A 31 -19.24 -3.58 -1.28
CA TYR A 31 -20.06 -2.55 -1.90
C TYR A 31 -20.71 -1.71 -0.81
N TYR A 32 -20.50 -0.40 -0.87
CA TYR A 32 -21.25 0.57 -0.06
C TYR A 32 -22.15 1.41 -0.95
N LYS A 33 -23.44 1.48 -0.61
CA LYS A 33 -24.42 2.33 -1.32
C LYS A 33 -24.06 3.82 -1.26
N ASN A 34 -23.52 4.25 -0.13
CA ASN A 34 -23.13 5.62 0.15
C ASN A 34 -22.13 5.66 1.33
N CYS A 35 -21.59 6.84 1.61
CA CYS A 35 -20.64 7.03 2.70
C CYS A 35 -21.24 6.82 4.10
N ALA A 36 -22.56 6.95 4.27
CA ALA A 36 -23.19 6.61 5.54
C ALA A 36 -23.10 5.11 5.83
N ALA A 37 -23.31 4.25 4.82
CA ALA A 37 -23.14 2.81 4.95
C ALA A 37 -21.69 2.42 5.22
N ALA A 38 -20.73 3.06 4.54
CA ALA A 38 -19.30 2.83 4.77
C ALA A 38 -18.87 3.22 6.20
N ARG A 39 -19.30 4.38 6.71
CA ARG A 39 -19.03 4.82 8.08
C ARG A 39 -19.71 3.93 9.12
N ALA A 40 -20.96 3.52 8.88
CA ALA A 40 -21.67 2.60 9.77
C ALA A 40 -20.99 1.22 9.85
N ALA A 41 -20.33 0.79 8.76
CA ALA A 41 -19.52 -0.42 8.73
C ALA A 41 -18.09 -0.23 9.31
N GLY A 42 -17.71 1.00 9.69
CA GLY A 42 -16.36 1.31 10.18
C GLY A 42 -15.27 1.25 9.11
N ALA A 43 -15.64 1.35 7.82
CA ALA A 43 -14.72 1.24 6.69
C ALA A 43 -14.19 2.58 6.17
N ALA A 44 -14.77 3.71 6.59
CA ALA A 44 -14.34 5.03 6.15
C ALA A 44 -13.27 5.63 7.08
N PRO A 45 -12.27 6.36 6.56
CA PRO A 45 -12.04 6.68 5.14
C PRO A 45 -11.55 5.46 4.32
N ILE A 46 -12.01 5.34 3.06
CA ILE A 46 -11.65 4.23 2.17
C ILE A 46 -10.64 4.72 1.13
N LEU A 47 -9.45 4.13 1.07
CA LEU A 47 -8.40 4.53 0.15
C LEU A 47 -8.52 3.83 -1.21
N ARG A 48 -8.05 4.49 -2.27
CA ARG A 48 -7.96 3.88 -3.60
C ARG A 48 -7.16 2.57 -3.56
N GLY A 49 -7.79 1.50 -4.03
CA GLY A 49 -7.21 0.15 -4.01
C GLY A 49 -7.66 -0.70 -2.82
N GLU A 50 -8.30 -0.11 -1.82
CA GLU A 50 -8.93 -0.87 -0.74
C GLU A 50 -10.29 -1.43 -1.14
N PRO A 51 -10.72 -2.55 -0.53
CA PRO A 51 -12.05 -3.08 -0.72
C PRO A 51 -13.13 -2.05 -0.36
N GLY A 52 -14.08 -1.83 -1.27
CA GLY A 52 -15.13 -0.84 -1.09
C GLY A 52 -14.85 0.53 -1.71
N TYR A 53 -13.61 0.80 -2.15
CA TYR A 53 -13.32 2.03 -2.87
C TYR A 53 -14.09 2.07 -4.18
N ARG A 54 -14.67 3.22 -4.48
CA ARG A 54 -15.24 3.53 -5.80
C ARG A 54 -15.19 5.03 -6.03
N PRO A 55 -14.95 5.48 -7.26
CA PRO A 55 -14.96 6.91 -7.60
C PRO A 55 -16.28 7.61 -7.24
N ALA A 56 -17.40 6.88 -7.21
CA ALA A 56 -18.70 7.46 -6.83
C ALA A 56 -18.83 7.83 -5.34
N LEU A 57 -17.92 7.36 -4.46
CA LEU A 57 -17.89 7.70 -3.03
C LEU A 57 -16.84 8.77 -2.71
N ASP A 58 -15.96 9.06 -3.65
CA ASP A 58 -14.86 10.02 -3.58
C ASP A 58 -15.30 11.30 -4.30
N ARG A 59 -15.73 12.31 -3.52
CA ARG A 59 -16.47 13.45 -4.09
C ARG A 59 -15.56 14.38 -4.88
N ASP A 60 -14.32 14.54 -4.43
CA ASP A 60 -13.33 15.42 -5.06
C ASP A 60 -12.29 14.65 -5.91
N ASN A 61 -12.31 13.32 -5.87
CA ASN A 61 -11.47 12.40 -6.64
C ASN A 61 -9.99 12.41 -6.23
N ASP A 62 -9.69 12.73 -4.97
CA ASP A 62 -8.33 12.76 -4.45
C ASP A 62 -7.76 11.36 -4.13
N GLY A 63 -8.61 10.33 -4.11
CA GLY A 63 -8.24 8.96 -3.77
C GLY A 63 -8.67 8.51 -2.37
N ILE A 64 -9.37 9.35 -1.61
CA ILE A 64 -9.88 9.08 -0.26
C ILE A 64 -11.42 9.17 -0.30
N ALA A 65 -12.09 8.03 -0.41
CA ALA A 65 -13.55 8.01 -0.37
C ALA A 65 -14.08 8.20 1.07
N CYS A 66 -15.20 8.92 1.18
CA CYS A 66 -15.99 9.06 2.41
C CYS A 66 -15.33 9.78 3.59
N GLU A 67 -14.44 10.72 3.29
CA GLU A 67 -14.02 11.80 4.19
C GLU A 67 -15.18 12.66 4.74
#